data_AF-A0A6C0JL53-F1
#
_entry.id   AF-A0A6C0JL53-F1
#
_cell.length_a   1.000
_cell.length_b   1.000
_cell.length_c   1.000
_cell.angle_alpha   90.00
_cell.angle_beta   90.00
_cell.angle_gamma   90.00
#
_symmetry.space_group_name_H-M   'P 1'
#
loop_
_entity.id
_entity.type
_entity.pdbx_description
1 polymer ?
#
loop_
_entity_poly.entity_id
_entity_poly.type
_entity_poly.pdbx_seq_one_letter_code
_entity_poly.pdbx_strand_id
1 'polypeptide(L)'
;MRAKQMEEVYYYGMIVGVVVAVAAAMYYIDRRSKDEPMVFLDGAKIAAGAGTLAGGVVYALGGSEGTTAVTAPMVAAVQDMFVGKPEF
;
A
#
# COMPACT_ATOMS: atom_id res chain seq x y z
N MET A 1 -7.25 15.75 -19.33
CA MET A 1 -7.70 14.58 -18.54
C MET A 1 -6.54 13.85 -17.84
N ARG A 2 -5.40 13.58 -18.49
CA ARG A 2 -4.24 12.91 -17.85
C ARG A 2 -3.60 13.63 -16.64
N ALA A 3 -3.48 14.96 -16.66
CA ALA A 3 -2.78 15.69 -15.60
C ALA A 3 -3.48 15.60 -14.22
N LYS A 4 -4.81 15.61 -14.20
CA LYS A 4 -5.62 15.54 -12.98
C LYS A 4 -5.51 14.17 -12.31
N GLN A 5 -5.49 13.08 -13.08
CA GLN A 5 -5.26 11.73 -12.56
C GLN A 5 -3.89 11.57 -11.90
N MET A 6 -2.83 12.20 -12.43
CA MET A 6 -1.49 12.09 -11.84
C MET A 6 -1.40 12.81 -10.49
N GLU A 7 -2.10 13.95 -10.35
CA GLU A 7 -2.21 14.68 -9.09
C GLU A 7 -2.97 13.87 -8.03
N GLU A 8 -4.07 13.23 -8.42
CA GLU A 8 -4.87 12.38 -7.54
C GLU A 8 -4.08 11.13 -7.10
N VAL A 9 -3.37 10.46 -8.01
CA VAL A 9 -2.51 9.32 -7.67
C VAL A 9 -1.40 9.74 -6.70
N TYR A 10 -0.79 10.91 -6.91
CA TYR A 10 0.22 11.44 -6.00
C TYR A 10 -0.37 11.72 -4.61
N TYR A 11 -1.54 12.35 -4.54
CA TYR A 11 -2.22 12.66 -3.29
C TYR A 11 -2.61 11.40 -2.51
N TYR A 12 -3.22 10.42 -3.17
CA TYR A 12 -3.61 9.16 -2.54
C TYR A 12 -2.40 8.32 -2.13
N GLY A 13 -1.35 8.28 -2.96
CA GLY A 13 -0.08 7.65 -2.62
C GLY A 13 0.57 8.29 -1.40
N MET A 14 0.51 9.62 -1.28
CA MET A 14 0.99 10.35 -0.12
C MET A 14 0.24 9.94 1.15
N ILE A 15 -1.11 9.86 1.11
CA ILE A 15 -1.91 9.45 2.26
C ILE A 15 -1.48 8.06 2.75
N VAL A 16 -1.41 7.07 1.84
CA VAL A 16 -1.00 5.71 2.19
C VAL A 16 0.42 5.71 2.76
N GLY A 17 1.34 6.43 2.14
CA GLY A 17 2.73 6.56 2.60
C GLY A 17 2.83 7.15 4.01
N VAL A 18 2.07 8.19 4.32
CA VAL A 18 2.02 8.81 5.65
C VAL A 18 1.49 7.84 6.69
N VAL A 19 0.40 7.12 6.38
CA VAL A 19 -0.19 6.14 7.32
C VAL A 19 0.81 5.03 7.64
N VAL A 20 1.50 4.51 6.63
CA VAL A 20 2.55 3.49 6.81
C VAL A 20 3.70 4.02 7.65
N ALA A 21 4.16 5.25 7.39
CA ALA A 21 5.25 5.87 8.15
C ALA A 21 4.87 6.09 9.62
N VAL A 22 3.64 6.54 9.89
CA VAL A 22 3.13 6.71 11.26
C VAL A 22 3.03 5.36 11.97
N ALA A 23 2.52 4.32 11.31
CA ALA A 23 2.43 2.98 11.88
C ALA A 23 3.81 2.41 12.23
N ALA A 24 4.81 2.61 11.34
CA ALA A 24 6.19 2.21 11.59
C ALA A 24 6.81 3.01 12.75
N ALA A 25 6.54 4.32 12.85
CA ALA A 25 6.99 5.15 13.95
C ALA A 25 6.36 4.72 15.28
N MET A 26 5.07 4.39 15.30
CA MET A 26 4.40 3.86 16.49
C MET A 26 4.99 2.52 16.92
N TYR A 27 5.31 1.62 15.97
CA TYR A 27 6.00 0.37 16.29
C TYR A 27 7.38 0.63 16.93
N TYR A 28 8.15 1.57 16.37
CA TYR A 28 9.45 1.94 16.93
C TYR A 28 9.31 2.52 18.34
N ILE A 29 8.35 3.40 18.57
CA ILE A 29 8.08 3.99 19.88
C ILE A 29 7.65 2.91 20.89
N ASP A 30 6.79 1.98 20.49
CA ASP A 30 6.34 0.88 21.34
C ASP A 30 7.50 -0.01 21.79
N ARG A 31 8.35 -0.46 20.85
CA ARG A 31 9.54 -1.27 21.17
C ARG A 31 10.52 -0.54 22.08
N ARG A 32 10.78 0.74 21.77
CA ARG A 32 11.64 1.60 22.60
C ARG A 32 11.09 1.81 24.00
N SER A 33 9.77 1.94 24.16
CA SER A 33 9.14 2.17 25.47
C SER A 33 9.16 0.94 26.36
N LYS A 34 9.35 -0.25 25.77
CA LYS A 34 9.38 -1.54 26.47
C LYS A 34 10.79 -2.12 26.63
N ASP A 35 11.83 -1.39 26.19
CA ASP A 35 13.21 -1.88 26.09
C ASP A 35 13.32 -3.23 25.35
N GLU A 36 12.45 -3.43 24.36
CA GLU A 36 12.40 -4.67 23.57
C GLU A 36 13.28 -4.54 22.32
N PRO A 37 13.92 -5.64 21.88
CA PRO A 37 14.66 -5.65 20.63
C PRO A 37 13.73 -5.39 19.44
N MET A 38 14.22 -4.68 18.43
CA MET A 38 13.48 -4.43 17.18
C MET A 38 13.37 -5.71 16.36
N VAL A 39 12.15 -6.13 16.04
CA VAL A 39 11.87 -7.27 15.16
C VAL A 39 11.36 -6.74 13.83
N PHE A 40 12.25 -6.66 12.83
CA PHE A 40 11.93 -6.09 11.53
C PHE A 40 10.73 -6.74 10.84
N LEU A 41 10.53 -8.05 11.03
CA LEU A 41 9.39 -8.77 10.46
C LEU A 41 8.05 -8.26 11.04
N ASP A 42 8.01 -7.94 12.34
CA ASP A 42 6.79 -7.42 12.97
C ASP A 42 6.52 -5.99 12.50
N GLY A 43 7.56 -5.17 12.43
CA GLY A 43 7.45 -3.82 11.84
C GLY A 43 6.98 -3.86 10.38
N ALA A 44 7.47 -4.81 9.58
CA ALA A 44 7.02 -5.01 8.20
C ALA A 44 5.55 -5.45 8.12
N LYS A 45 5.09 -6.35 9.01
CA LYS A 45 3.67 -6.75 9.08
C LYS A 45 2.77 -5.57 9.46
N ILE A 46 3.18 -4.75 10.40
CA ILE A 46 2.43 -3.55 10.83
C ILE A 46 2.35 -2.55 9.68
N ALA A 47 3.49 -2.27 9.03
CA ALA A 47 3.54 -1.39 7.87
C ALA A 47 2.67 -1.90 6.71
N ALA A 48 2.74 -3.20 6.39
CA ALA A 48 1.92 -3.81 5.35
C ALA A 48 0.42 -3.79 5.70
N GLY A 49 0.06 -4.08 6.95
CA GLY A 49 -1.31 -4.00 7.43
C GLY A 49 -1.87 -2.59 7.36
N ALA A 50 -1.09 -1.60 7.81
CA ALA A 50 -1.45 -0.18 7.73
C ALA A 50 -1.64 0.28 6.28
N GLY A 51 -0.73 -0.12 5.38
CA GLY A 51 -0.83 0.19 3.95
C GLY A 51 -2.05 -0.46 3.29
N THR A 52 -2.38 -1.70 3.67
CA THR A 52 -3.57 -2.40 3.16
C THR A 52 -4.85 -1.71 3.60
N LEU A 53 -4.95 -1.33 4.88
CA LEU A 53 -6.12 -0.61 5.40
C LEU A 53 -6.27 0.78 4.77
N ALA A 54 -5.19 1.54 4.71
CA ALA A 54 -5.19 2.87 4.06
C ALA A 54 -5.53 2.77 2.58
N GLY A 55 -4.98 1.77 1.88
CA GLY A 55 -5.30 1.48 0.49
C GLY A 55 -6.78 1.13 0.28
N GLY A 56 -7.36 0.36 1.20
CA GLY A 56 -8.81 0.06 1.19
C GLY A 56 -9.68 1.31 1.38
N VAL A 57 -9.29 2.22 2.27
CA VAL A 57 -9.99 3.50 2.47
C VAL A 57 -9.88 4.39 1.23
N VAL A 58 -8.67 4.52 0.67
CA VAL A 58 -8.45 5.25 -0.58
C VAL A 58 -9.26 4.65 -1.73
N TYR A 59 -9.33 3.32 -1.84
CA TYR A 59 -10.15 2.64 -2.84
C TYR A 59 -11.64 2.98 -2.67
N ALA A 60 -12.14 2.98 -1.43
CA ALA A 60 -13.53 3.30 -1.13
C ALA A 60 -13.88 4.77 -1.43
N LEU A 61 -12.94 5.69 -1.21
CA LEU A 61 -13.13 7.13 -1.41
C LEU A 61 -12.88 7.60 -2.85
N GLY A 62 -11.97 6.94 -3.58
CA GLY A 62 -11.48 7.41 -4.88
C GLY A 62 -12.34 7.02 -6.08
N GLY A 63 -13.23 6.04 -5.96
CA GLY A 63 -13.92 5.49 -7.13
C GLY A 63 -12.97 4.88 -8.16
N SER A 64 -13.50 4.12 -9.12
CA SER A 64 -12.76 3.24 -10.03
C SER A 64 -11.68 3.91 -10.92
N GLU A 65 -11.62 5.23 -10.99
CA GLU A 65 -10.76 5.99 -11.92
C GLU A 65 -9.36 6.32 -11.37
N GLY A 66 -9.20 6.43 -10.05
CA GLY A 66 -7.89 6.72 -9.42
C GLY A 66 -7.07 5.48 -9.08
N THR A 67 -7.76 4.37 -8.76
CA THR A 67 -7.10 3.13 -8.31
C THR A 67 -6.61 2.26 -9.46
N THR A 68 -7.26 2.30 -10.64
CA THR A 68 -6.89 1.51 -11.82
C THR A 68 -5.47 1.77 -12.32
N ALA A 69 -4.96 3.01 -12.20
CA ALA A 69 -3.60 3.34 -12.65
C ALA A 69 -2.50 2.75 -11.76
N VAL A 70 -2.78 2.58 -10.45
CA VAL A 70 -1.82 2.04 -9.47
C VAL A 70 -1.93 0.52 -9.38
N THR A 71 -3.12 -0.03 -9.57
CA THR A 71 -3.36 -1.49 -9.52
C THR A 71 -3.11 -2.20 -10.84
N ALA A 72 -3.10 -1.50 -11.98
CA ALA A 72 -2.84 -2.11 -13.30
C ALA A 72 -1.64 -3.06 -13.37
N PRO A 73 -0.42 -2.69 -12.91
CA PRO A 73 0.72 -3.61 -12.98
C PRO A 73 0.58 -4.81 -12.04
N MET A 74 -0.07 -4.63 -10.88
CA MET A 74 -0.29 -5.69 -9.91
C MET A 74 -1.39 -6.67 -10.38
N VAL A 75 -2.45 -6.14 -10.99
CA VAL A 75 -3.54 -6.93 -11.59
C VAL A 75 -3.02 -7.73 -12.77
N ALA A 76 -2.17 -7.15 -13.63
CA ALA A 76 -1.54 -7.88 -14.72
C ALA A 76 -0.67 -9.04 -14.22
N ALA A 77 0.19 -8.79 -13.22
CA ALA A 77 1.04 -9.81 -12.62
C ALA A 77 0.23 -10.94 -11.95
N VAL A 78 -0.88 -10.61 -11.28
CA VAL A 78 -1.78 -11.60 -10.68
C VAL A 78 -2.57 -12.36 -11.75
N GLN A 79 -3.03 -11.70 -12.80
CA GLN A 79 -3.73 -12.35 -13.91
C GLN A 79 -2.83 -13.35 -14.65
N ASP A 80 -1.55 -13.04 -14.84
CA ASP A 80 -0.58 -13.99 -15.41
C ASP A 80 -0.42 -15.25 -14.55
N MET A 81 -0.58 -15.15 -13.23
CA MET A 81 -0.57 -16.30 -12.32
C MET A 81 -1.85 -17.16 -12.38
N PHE A 82 -2.95 -16.62 -12.90
CA PHE A 82 -4.24 -17.34 -13.01
C PHE A 82 -4.57 -17.80 -14.43
N VAL A 83 -3.93 -17.22 -15.46
CA VAL A 83 -4.15 -17.59 -16.87
C VAL A 83 -3.15 -18.64 -17.35
N GLY A 84 -2.08 -18.93 -16.56
CA GLY A 84 -1.16 -20.04 -16.80
C GLY A 84 -0.73 -20.09 -18.27
N LYS A 85 -0.02 -19.06 -18.73
CA LYS A 85 0.34 -18.89 -20.14
C LYS A 85 0.99 -20.18 -20.67
N PRO A 86 0.36 -20.92 -21.59
CA PRO A 86 0.99 -22.08 -22.19
C PRO A 86 2.09 -21.58 -23.13
N GLU A 87 3.33 -21.98 -22.85
CA GLU A 87 4.42 -21.87 -23.82
C GLU A 87 4.19 -22.93 -24.90
N PHE A 88 3.73 -22.49 -26.08
CA PHE A 88 3.78 -23.29 -27.29
C PHE A 88 5.03 -22.92 -28.08
#